data_AF-A0A4Q6F0P9-F1
#
_entry.id   AF-A0A4Q6F0P9-F1
#
_cell.length_a   1.000
_cell.length_b   1.000
_cell.length_c   1.000
_cell.angle_alpha   90.00
_cell.angle_beta   90.00
_cell.angle_gamma   90.00
#
_symmetry.space_group_name_H-M   'P 1'
#
loop_
_entity.id
_entity.type
_entity.pdbx_description
1 polymer ?
#
loop_
_entity_poly.entity_id
_entity_poly.type
_entity_poly.pdbx_seq_one_letter_code
_entity_poly.pdbx_strand_id
1 'polypeptide(L)'
;MFARLISLFLLLTTLVSAIHPVMAQNPFAPSKPETKEEENQESPRFMMKNFIEILNNSEVDTAFRYVEFPRGISLDARRAIIGDLIEVLNKRGNIDLPKISNNPSGDLSDNTDPNLETIGTIVLGKNSIPVVLRYSEDKNRKGWRFSIEFMEQIPLIAAALHSSGLESKLPPKLIQHGMFGVKLWQWIGLLIVIGLSILSSLILASGLLLMMRWISSRLKVVVPSDILTSFVTPLRLFAGILVFSYLCELYETSQPLKVPQPFPST
;
A
#
# COMPACT_ATOMS: atom_id res chain seq x y z
N MET A 1 -49.95 -9.34 -15.65
CA MET A 1 -49.82 -8.18 -14.73
C MET A 1 -48.54 -8.20 -13.86
N PHE A 2 -47.77 -9.30 -13.81
CA PHE A 2 -46.47 -9.34 -13.09
C PHE A 2 -45.22 -9.10 -13.97
N ALA A 3 -45.35 -9.12 -15.31
CA ALA A 3 -44.25 -8.89 -16.24
C ALA A 3 -43.98 -7.41 -16.60
N ARG A 4 -44.81 -6.48 -16.10
CA ARG A 4 -44.58 -5.02 -16.23
C ARG A 4 -44.02 -4.36 -14.97
N LEU A 5 -43.97 -5.07 -13.84
CA LEU A 5 -43.38 -4.55 -12.60
C LEU A 5 -41.88 -4.88 -12.45
N ILE A 6 -41.36 -5.89 -13.16
CA ILE A 6 -39.95 -6.29 -13.07
C ILE A 6 -39.07 -5.45 -14.02
N SER A 7 -39.65 -4.89 -15.09
CA SER A 7 -38.95 -3.94 -15.97
C SER A 7 -38.82 -2.53 -15.38
N LEU A 8 -39.50 -2.23 -14.27
CA LEU A 8 -39.43 -0.93 -13.60
C LEU A 8 -38.39 -0.88 -12.47
N PHE A 9 -37.90 -2.05 -12.02
CA PHE A 9 -36.89 -2.15 -10.95
C PHE A 9 -35.45 -2.30 -11.48
N LEU A 10 -35.29 -2.54 -12.79
CA LEU A 10 -34.00 -2.70 -13.47
C LEU A 10 -33.62 -1.49 -14.35
N LEU A 11 -34.38 -0.39 -14.26
CA LEU A 11 -34.08 0.89 -14.91
C LEU A 11 -33.83 2.02 -13.89
N LEU A 12 -33.73 1.68 -12.59
CA LEU A 12 -33.56 2.63 -11.49
C LEU A 12 -32.22 2.47 -10.74
N THR A 13 -31.21 1.87 -11.39
CA THR A 13 -29.80 1.87 -10.92
C THR A 13 -28.84 2.49 -11.94
N THR A 14 -29.37 3.15 -12.98
CA THR A 14 -28.59 3.91 -13.95
C THR A 14 -29.13 5.34 -14.08
N LEU A 15 -29.23 6.10 -12.99
CA LEU A 15 -29.27 7.57 -13.05
C LEU A 15 -29.05 8.21 -11.66
N VAL A 16 -27.84 8.09 -11.11
CA VAL A 16 -27.34 9.08 -10.13
C VAL A 16 -25.98 9.53 -10.61
N SER A 17 -25.98 10.19 -11.77
CA SER A 17 -24.90 11.07 -12.18
C SER A 17 -25.51 12.46 -12.37
N ALA A 18 -24.77 13.46 -11.88
CA ALA A 18 -24.98 14.89 -12.10
C ALA A 18 -26.11 15.58 -11.32
N ILE A 19 -25.94 15.75 -10.00
CA ILE A 19 -26.19 17.04 -9.34
C ILE A 19 -25.12 17.23 -8.24
N HIS A 20 -23.94 17.72 -8.62
CA HIS A 20 -23.13 18.49 -7.69
C HIS A 20 -23.43 19.96 -7.96
N PRO A 21 -23.76 20.76 -6.94
CA PRO A 21 -23.87 22.20 -7.11
C PRO A 21 -22.47 22.71 -7.46
N VAL A 22 -22.28 23.12 -8.71
CA VAL A 22 -21.15 23.94 -9.14
C VAL A 22 -21.32 25.27 -8.41
N MET A 23 -20.80 25.35 -7.19
CA MET A 23 -20.53 26.62 -6.53
C MET A 23 -19.44 27.30 -7.32
N ALA A 24 -19.87 28.20 -8.21
CA ALA A 24 -19.18 29.36 -8.74
C ALA A 24 -17.66 29.42 -8.48
N GLN A 25 -16.89 28.64 -9.24
CA GLN A 25 -15.50 28.97 -9.49
C GLN A 25 -15.48 29.96 -10.66
N ASN A 26 -15.27 31.23 -10.32
CA ASN A 26 -14.97 32.26 -11.30
C ASN A 26 -13.64 31.89 -11.99
N PRO A 27 -13.63 31.51 -13.29
CA PRO A 27 -12.42 31.02 -13.97
C PRO A 27 -11.39 32.15 -14.23
N PHE A 28 -11.64 33.36 -13.72
CA PHE A 28 -10.79 34.53 -13.83
C PHE A 28 -10.32 35.08 -12.48
N ALA A 29 -10.40 34.30 -11.39
CA ALA A 29 -9.61 34.65 -10.21
C ALA A 29 -8.12 34.56 -10.61
N PRO A 30 -7.35 35.67 -10.56
CA PRO A 30 -5.93 35.61 -10.90
C PRO A 30 -5.24 34.65 -9.93
N SER A 31 -4.84 33.49 -10.42
CA SER A 31 -3.93 32.59 -9.72
C SER A 31 -2.65 33.38 -9.48
N LYS A 32 -2.36 33.61 -8.19
CA LYS A 32 -1.07 34.15 -7.75
C LYS A 32 0.01 33.29 -8.41
N PRO A 33 1.00 33.87 -9.12
CA PRO A 33 2.01 33.07 -9.80
C PRO A 33 2.74 32.21 -8.75
N GLU A 34 2.58 30.89 -8.87
CA GLU A 34 3.48 29.93 -8.26
C GLU A 34 4.84 30.15 -8.89
N THR A 35 5.67 30.96 -8.22
CA THR A 35 7.10 30.95 -8.46
C THR A 35 7.55 29.51 -8.25
N LYS A 36 7.92 28.81 -9.33
CA LYS A 36 8.62 27.53 -9.24
C LYS A 36 9.90 27.80 -8.45
N GLU A 37 9.87 27.49 -7.16
CA GLU A 37 11.05 27.54 -6.30
C GLU A 37 12.11 26.64 -6.94
N GLU A 38 13.31 27.18 -7.18
CA GLU A 38 14.41 26.38 -7.72
C GLU A 38 14.78 25.30 -6.69
N GLU A 39 14.73 24.04 -7.10
CA GLU A 39 15.07 22.90 -6.24
C GLU A 39 16.57 22.91 -5.94
N ASN A 40 16.93 22.97 -4.66
CA ASN A 40 18.31 22.99 -4.25
C ASN A 40 18.86 21.56 -4.09
N GLN A 41 19.91 21.23 -4.85
CA GLN A 41 20.51 19.88 -4.87
C GLN A 41 21.21 19.46 -3.58
N GLU A 42 21.54 20.42 -2.70
CA GLU A 42 22.14 20.12 -1.39
C GLU A 42 21.09 20.08 -0.27
N SER A 43 19.81 20.28 -0.59
CA SER A 43 18.74 20.31 0.41
C SER A 43 18.33 18.91 0.89
N PRO A 44 17.78 18.81 2.11
CA PRO A 44 17.19 17.57 2.61
C PRO A 44 15.95 17.16 1.81
N ARG A 45 15.19 18.12 1.26
CA ARG A 45 14.08 17.83 0.33
C ARG A 45 14.56 17.09 -0.91
N PHE A 46 15.63 17.58 -1.54
CA PHE A 46 16.23 16.94 -2.71
C PHE A 46 16.75 15.53 -2.38
N MET A 47 17.39 15.37 -1.22
CA MET A 47 17.84 14.07 -0.72
C MET A 47 16.69 13.07 -0.64
N MET A 48 15.60 13.44 0.05
CA MET A 48 14.42 12.57 0.21
C MET A 48 13.78 12.22 -1.14
N LYS A 49 13.69 13.20 -2.06
CA LYS A 49 13.16 12.97 -3.42
C LYS A 49 13.97 11.92 -4.18
N ASN A 50 15.30 12.03 -4.16
CA ASN A 50 16.18 11.04 -4.81
C ASN A 50 16.12 9.67 -4.11
N PHE A 51 16.00 9.65 -2.78
CA PHE A 51 15.83 8.41 -2.05
C PHE A 51 14.57 7.67 -2.52
N ILE A 52 13.43 8.36 -2.62
CA ILE A 52 12.18 7.79 -3.13
C ILE A 52 12.33 7.30 -4.57
N GLU A 53 13.02 8.05 -5.43
CA GLU A 53 13.26 7.65 -6.82
C GLU A 53 14.08 6.35 -6.93
N ILE A 54 15.12 6.22 -6.12
CA ILE A 54 15.94 4.99 -6.06
C ILE A 54 15.12 3.79 -5.59
N LEU A 55 14.24 4.00 -4.61
CA LEU A 55 13.35 2.95 -4.13
C LEU A 55 12.36 2.50 -5.22
N ASN A 56 11.82 3.44 -5.99
CA ASN A 56 10.93 3.12 -7.11
C ASN A 56 11.63 2.31 -8.20
N ASN A 57 12.93 2.54 -8.43
CA ASN A 57 13.74 1.77 -9.38
C ASN A 57 14.20 0.40 -8.84
N SER A 58 13.78 0.01 -7.63
CA SER A 58 14.14 -1.27 -6.97
C SER A 58 15.65 -1.45 -6.72
N GLU A 59 16.42 -0.37 -6.68
CA GLU A 59 17.88 -0.38 -6.48
C GLU A 59 18.26 -0.19 -5.01
N VAL A 60 18.02 -1.22 -4.19
CA VAL A 60 18.22 -1.16 -2.73
C VAL A 60 19.65 -0.84 -2.32
N ASP A 61 20.64 -1.39 -3.02
CA ASP A 61 22.07 -1.18 -2.70
C ASP A 61 22.49 0.29 -2.96
N THR A 62 21.85 0.96 -3.93
CA THR A 62 22.10 2.38 -4.25
C THR A 62 21.60 3.30 -3.13
N ALA A 63 20.58 2.87 -2.36
CA ALA A 63 20.05 3.61 -1.22
C ALA A 63 21.05 3.73 -0.04
N PHE A 64 22.09 2.90 0.00
CA PHE A 64 23.11 2.92 1.06
C PHE A 64 23.84 4.27 1.18
N ARG A 65 23.85 5.08 0.12
CA ARG A 65 24.49 6.41 0.14
C ARG A 65 23.69 7.46 0.92
N TYR A 66 22.40 7.21 1.15
CA TYR A 66 21.46 8.10 1.85
C TYR A 66 21.23 7.71 3.30
N VAL A 67 21.96 6.70 3.80
CA VAL A 67 21.76 6.12 5.13
C VAL A 67 23.08 6.03 5.87
N GLU A 68 23.10 6.47 7.11
CA GLU A 68 24.21 6.21 8.02
C GLU A 68 23.97 4.89 8.76
N PHE A 69 24.86 3.93 8.52
CA PHE A 69 24.76 2.61 9.13
C PHE A 69 25.57 2.52 10.42
N PRO A 70 25.09 1.75 11.42
CA PRO A 70 25.89 1.32 12.54
C PRO A 70 27.21 0.68 12.11
N ARG A 71 28.28 0.90 12.89
CA ARG A 71 29.61 0.36 12.56
C ARG A 71 29.64 -1.16 12.70
N GLY A 72 30.40 -1.85 11.85
CA GLY A 72 30.68 -3.28 11.98
C GLY A 72 29.59 -4.23 11.46
N ILE A 73 28.57 -3.74 10.77
CA ILE A 73 27.51 -4.60 10.21
C ILE A 73 27.85 -5.15 8.81
N SER A 74 27.41 -6.40 8.55
CA SER A 74 27.59 -7.08 7.26
C SER A 74 26.76 -6.45 6.14
N LEU A 75 27.09 -6.77 4.88
CA LEU A 75 26.33 -6.30 3.71
C LEU A 75 24.85 -6.75 3.77
N ASP A 76 24.62 -8.01 4.16
CA ASP A 76 23.26 -8.56 4.27
C ASP A 76 22.45 -7.87 5.38
N ALA A 77 23.10 -7.53 6.50
CA ALA A 77 22.46 -6.75 7.55
C ALA A 77 22.09 -5.34 7.08
N ARG A 78 22.94 -4.68 6.26
CA ARG A 78 22.62 -3.38 5.65
C ARG A 78 21.38 -3.46 4.76
N ARG A 79 21.29 -4.49 3.91
CA ARG A 79 20.11 -4.73 3.06
C ARG A 79 18.85 -4.94 3.90
N ALA A 80 18.95 -5.74 4.96
CA ALA A 80 17.83 -6.00 5.86
C ALA A 80 17.32 -4.70 6.50
N ILE A 81 18.24 -3.89 7.04
CA ILE A 81 17.91 -2.59 7.66
C ILE A 81 17.24 -1.63 6.67
N ILE A 82 17.69 -1.59 5.41
CA ILE A 82 17.02 -0.77 4.38
C ILE A 82 15.61 -1.31 4.08
N GLY A 83 15.46 -2.64 3.98
CA GLY A 83 14.15 -3.26 3.82
C GLY A 83 13.19 -2.88 4.96
N ASP A 84 13.67 -2.95 6.19
CA ASP A 84 12.93 -2.54 7.38
C ASP A 84 12.59 -1.04 7.36
N LEU A 85 13.53 -0.18 6.97
CA LEU A 85 13.31 1.26 6.82
C LEU A 85 12.19 1.54 5.84
N ILE A 86 12.24 0.93 4.65
CA ILE A 86 11.22 1.08 3.61
C ILE A 86 9.85 0.60 4.13
N GLU A 87 9.80 -0.57 4.77
CA GLU A 87 8.56 -1.11 5.33
C GLU A 87 7.95 -0.17 6.38
N VAL A 88 8.79 0.34 7.29
CA VAL A 88 8.37 1.25 8.36
C VAL A 88 7.87 2.58 7.80
N LEU A 89 8.61 3.21 6.89
CA LEU A 89 8.22 4.47 6.26
C LEU A 89 6.92 4.31 5.46
N ASN A 90 6.78 3.25 4.67
CA ASN A 90 5.57 3.01 3.88
C ASN A 90 4.33 2.74 4.74
N LYS A 91 4.48 2.01 5.85
CA LYS A 91 3.34 1.60 6.70
C LYS A 91 2.95 2.65 7.73
N ARG A 92 3.90 3.44 8.24
CA ARG A 92 3.72 4.28 9.43
C ARG A 92 4.38 5.66 9.33
N GLY A 93 5.09 5.96 8.25
CA GLY A 93 5.70 7.27 8.01
C GLY A 93 4.65 8.34 7.73
N ASN A 94 4.77 9.46 8.43
CA ASN A 94 4.03 10.69 8.19
C ASN A 94 5.06 11.77 7.81
N ILE A 95 5.37 11.81 6.51
CA ILE A 95 6.37 12.70 5.91
C ILE A 95 5.67 13.49 4.81
N ASP A 96 5.79 14.81 4.87
CA ASP A 96 5.18 15.73 3.92
C ASP A 96 6.29 16.42 3.12
N LEU A 97 6.59 15.90 1.93
CA LEU A 97 7.69 16.35 1.06
C LEU A 97 7.74 17.89 0.87
N PRO A 98 6.63 18.59 0.55
CA PRO A 98 6.57 20.04 0.48
C PRO A 98 6.99 20.78 1.77
N LYS A 99 6.87 20.15 2.94
CA LYS A 99 7.25 20.76 4.24
C LYS A 99 8.72 20.58 4.58
N ILE A 100 9.42 19.65 3.94
CA ILE A 100 10.87 19.44 4.14
C ILE A 100 11.63 20.67 3.65
N SER A 101 12.70 21.08 4.33
CA SER A 101 13.44 22.28 3.95
C SER A 101 14.09 22.15 2.57
N ASN A 102 13.97 23.20 1.74
CA ASN A 102 14.70 23.36 0.47
C ASN A 102 16.04 24.12 0.68
N ASN A 103 16.41 24.43 1.92
CA ASN A 103 17.68 25.08 2.23
C ASN A 103 18.81 24.03 2.36
N PRO A 104 20.01 24.25 1.80
CA PRO A 104 21.19 23.41 2.06
C PRO A 104 21.49 23.19 3.54
N SER A 105 21.28 24.22 4.37
CA SER A 105 21.48 24.16 5.82
C SER A 105 20.33 23.51 6.58
N GLY A 106 19.28 23.05 5.89
CA GLY A 106 18.10 22.48 6.51
C GLY A 106 17.21 23.51 7.22
N ASP A 107 16.31 23.03 8.08
CA ASP A 107 15.53 23.87 8.99
C ASP A 107 16.24 24.04 10.34
N LEU A 108 16.88 25.20 10.54
CA LEU A 108 17.61 25.50 11.79
C LEU A 108 16.70 25.70 13.02
N SER A 109 15.37 25.69 12.85
CA SER A 109 14.42 25.89 13.94
C SER A 109 13.91 24.58 14.56
N ASP A 110 14.15 23.43 13.90
CA ASP A 110 13.58 22.15 14.30
C ASP A 110 14.43 21.38 15.34
N ASN A 111 15.73 21.68 15.40
CA ASN A 111 16.70 20.99 16.23
C ASN A 111 17.76 21.97 16.76
N THR A 112 18.35 21.62 17.90
CA THR A 112 19.47 22.37 18.50
C THR A 112 20.78 22.13 17.73
N ASP A 113 20.96 20.95 17.12
CA ASP A 113 22.11 20.67 16.26
C ASP A 113 21.80 21.13 14.82
N PRO A 114 22.55 22.10 14.26
CA PRO A 114 22.31 22.61 12.91
C PRO A 114 22.61 21.59 11.80
N ASN A 115 23.22 20.44 12.14
CA ASN A 115 23.43 19.34 11.21
C ASN A 115 22.30 18.31 11.25
N LEU A 116 21.26 18.50 12.05
CA LEU A 116 20.10 17.61 12.12
C LEU A 116 18.88 18.30 11.51
N GLU A 117 18.04 17.52 10.85
CA GLU A 117 16.72 17.95 10.37
C GLU A 117 15.69 16.87 10.63
N THR A 118 14.51 17.25 11.14
CA THR A 118 13.37 16.38 11.36
C THR A 118 12.36 16.56 10.23
N ILE A 119 12.27 15.55 9.36
CA ILE A 119 11.46 15.63 8.13
C ILE A 119 10.03 15.07 8.30
N GLY A 120 9.72 14.52 9.47
CA GLY A 120 8.42 13.91 9.75
C GLY A 120 8.49 12.98 10.93
N THR A 121 7.47 12.10 11.05
CA THR A 121 7.38 11.17 12.17
C THR A 121 6.90 9.79 11.75
N ILE A 122 7.22 8.78 12.55
CA ILE A 122 6.66 7.42 12.47
C ILE A 122 5.64 7.27 13.60
N VAL A 123 4.42 6.92 13.25
CA VAL A 123 3.34 6.69 14.22
C VAL A 123 3.36 5.22 14.66
N LEU A 124 3.65 4.97 15.94
CA LEU A 124 3.63 3.63 16.54
C LEU A 124 2.68 3.59 17.74
N GLY A 125 1.41 3.26 17.48
CA GLY A 125 0.37 3.27 18.50
C GLY A 125 0.11 4.69 19.01
N LYS A 126 0.40 4.94 20.30
CA LYS A 126 0.33 6.28 20.91
C LYS A 126 1.64 7.07 20.83
N ASN A 127 2.73 6.42 20.43
CA ASN A 127 4.05 7.04 20.37
C ASN A 127 4.33 7.55 18.96
N SER A 128 5.08 8.64 18.87
CA SER A 128 5.55 9.23 17.62
C SER A 128 7.08 9.32 17.67
N ILE A 129 7.75 8.70 16.70
CA ILE A 129 9.21 8.68 16.63
C ILE A 129 9.63 9.64 15.50
N PRO A 130 10.49 10.65 15.75
CA PRO A 130 10.91 11.57 14.70
C PRO A 130 11.75 10.86 13.63
N VAL A 131 11.53 11.23 12.38
CA VAL A 131 12.38 10.82 11.25
C VAL A 131 13.45 11.89 11.09
N VAL A 132 14.69 11.53 11.42
CA VAL A 132 15.79 12.48 11.54
C VAL A 132 16.83 12.23 10.45
N LEU A 133 17.20 13.32 9.78
CA LEU A 133 18.32 13.39 8.86
C LEU A 133 19.52 14.05 9.54
N ARG A 134 20.72 13.63 9.15
CA ARG A 134 21.98 14.25 9.50
C ARG A 134 22.67 14.73 8.24
N TYR A 135 23.09 15.98 8.24
CA TYR A 135 24.02 16.52 7.28
C TYR A 135 25.43 16.04 7.63
N SER A 136 26.10 15.40 6.68
CA SER A 136 27.39 14.76 6.91
C SER A 136 28.34 15.05 5.75
N GLU A 137 29.47 15.65 6.10
CA GLU A 137 30.57 16.02 5.22
C GLU A 137 31.77 15.13 5.56
N ASP A 138 31.79 13.93 4.97
CA ASP A 138 32.96 13.04 5.01
C ASP A 138 33.80 13.25 3.74
N LYS A 139 35.10 12.89 3.79
CA LYS A 139 36.10 13.18 2.75
C LYS A 139 35.70 12.78 1.33
N ASN A 140 34.78 11.83 1.19
CA ASN A 140 34.30 11.33 -0.10
C ASN A 140 32.82 11.66 -0.38
N ARG A 141 32.07 12.20 0.58
CA ARG A 141 30.61 12.35 0.48
C ARG A 141 30.08 13.49 1.35
N LYS A 142 29.57 14.54 0.70
CA LYS A 142 28.81 15.66 1.30
C LYS A 142 27.31 15.46 1.06
N GLY A 143 26.47 15.71 2.06
CA GLY A 143 25.01 15.74 1.91
C GLY A 143 24.23 15.10 3.06
N TRP A 144 22.90 15.23 2.98
CA TRP A 144 21.95 14.70 3.95
C TRP A 144 21.80 13.18 3.87
N ARG A 145 21.62 12.54 5.04
CA ARG A 145 21.40 11.10 5.20
C ARG A 145 20.48 10.83 6.37
N PHE A 146 19.80 9.70 6.40
CA PHE A 146 19.13 9.24 7.62
C PHE A 146 20.17 9.07 8.73
N SER A 147 19.91 9.67 9.89
CA SER A 147 20.87 9.71 10.99
C SER A 147 21.09 8.32 11.58
N ILE A 148 22.29 8.06 12.10
CA ILE A 148 22.62 6.78 12.73
C ILE A 148 21.66 6.47 13.90
N GLU A 149 21.28 7.47 14.69
CA GLU A 149 20.39 7.30 15.85
C GLU A 149 18.98 6.87 15.43
N PHE A 150 18.50 7.35 14.28
CA PHE A 150 17.24 6.93 13.71
C PHE A 150 17.34 5.50 13.15
N MET A 151 18.41 5.22 12.42
CA MET A 151 18.65 3.91 11.79
C MET A 151 18.84 2.77 12.78
N GLU A 152 19.40 3.04 13.97
CA GLU A 152 19.51 2.06 15.05
C GLU A 152 18.14 1.63 15.61
N GLN A 153 17.14 2.49 15.54
CA GLN A 153 15.78 2.20 16.03
C GLN A 153 14.94 1.42 15.02
N ILE A 154 15.26 1.51 13.72
CA ILE A 154 14.47 0.93 12.63
C ILE A 154 14.19 -0.58 12.81
N PRO A 155 15.18 -1.45 13.10
CA PRO A 155 14.91 -2.87 13.27
C PRO A 155 13.94 -3.17 14.42
N LEU A 156 14.01 -2.40 15.51
CA LEU A 156 13.11 -2.54 16.66
C LEU A 156 11.68 -2.10 16.29
N ILE A 157 11.56 -0.99 15.56
CA ILE A 157 10.26 -0.50 15.07
C ILE A 157 9.65 -1.53 14.12
N ALA A 158 10.41 -2.02 13.15
CA ALA A 158 9.95 -3.03 12.19
C ALA A 158 9.46 -4.30 12.88
N ALA A 159 10.20 -4.81 13.87
CA ALA A 159 9.78 -5.96 14.67
C ALA A 159 8.46 -5.69 15.43
N ALA A 160 8.28 -4.47 15.97
CA ALA A 160 7.03 -4.08 16.62
C ALA A 160 5.85 -4.02 15.64
N LEU A 161 6.05 -3.58 14.39
CA LEU A 161 4.99 -3.64 13.37
C LEU A 161 4.54 -5.09 13.11
N HIS A 162 5.47 -6.04 12.97
CA HIS A 162 5.14 -7.45 12.66
C HIS A 162 4.40 -8.13 13.82
N SER A 163 4.64 -7.69 15.06
CA SER A 163 4.00 -8.25 16.27
C SER A 163 2.48 -8.02 16.33
N SER A 164 1.96 -7.04 15.59
CA SER A 164 0.57 -6.60 15.69
C SER A 164 -0.41 -7.33 14.75
N GLY A 165 0.09 -8.13 13.80
CA GLY A 165 -0.73 -8.76 12.75
C GLY A 165 -0.69 -10.29 12.75
N LEU A 166 -1.29 -10.90 11.72
CA LEU A 166 -1.20 -12.35 11.44
C LEU A 166 0.25 -12.84 11.33
N GLU A 167 1.18 -11.94 11.00
CA GLU A 167 2.63 -12.17 10.94
C GLU A 167 3.20 -12.66 12.28
N SER A 168 2.65 -12.24 13.42
CA SER A 168 3.10 -12.66 14.76
C SER A 168 2.90 -14.16 15.05
N LYS A 169 1.98 -14.82 14.34
CA LYS A 169 1.67 -16.25 14.50
C LYS A 169 2.43 -17.13 13.52
N LEU A 170 3.19 -16.54 12.60
CA LEU A 170 3.92 -17.26 11.57
C LEU A 170 5.34 -17.60 12.06
N PRO A 171 5.86 -18.79 11.74
CA PRO A 171 7.24 -19.15 12.03
C PRO A 171 8.23 -18.14 11.43
N PRO A 172 9.31 -17.75 12.13
CA PRO A 172 10.25 -16.72 11.67
C PRO A 172 10.87 -17.03 10.31
N LYS A 173 11.02 -18.31 9.95
CA LYS A 173 11.54 -18.73 8.64
C LYS A 173 10.70 -18.22 7.46
N LEU A 174 9.39 -18.05 7.62
CA LEU A 174 8.47 -17.57 6.58
C LEU A 174 8.47 -16.04 6.42
N ILE A 175 8.97 -15.33 7.43
CA ILE A 175 9.01 -13.86 7.47
C ILE A 175 10.38 -13.36 7.02
N GLN A 176 11.45 -14.05 7.42
CA GLN A 176 12.84 -13.66 7.15
C GLN A 176 13.29 -13.92 5.71
N HIS A 177 12.74 -14.96 5.05
CA HIS A 177 13.07 -15.25 3.67
C HIS A 177 12.06 -14.59 2.75
N GLY A 178 12.51 -13.56 2.03
CA GLY A 178 11.77 -12.98 0.92
C GLY A 178 12.33 -13.46 -0.40
N MET A 179 11.47 -13.83 -1.34
CA MET A 179 11.84 -14.00 -2.75
C MET A 179 11.31 -12.78 -3.50
N PHE A 180 12.17 -12.11 -4.29
CA PHE A 180 11.84 -10.91 -5.06
C PHE A 180 11.30 -9.74 -4.22
N GLY A 181 11.79 -9.56 -2.99
CA GLY A 181 11.34 -8.47 -2.10
C GLY A 181 9.96 -8.71 -1.46
N VAL A 182 9.34 -9.87 -1.71
CA VAL A 182 8.03 -10.27 -1.16
C VAL A 182 8.24 -11.41 -0.15
N LYS A 183 7.64 -11.30 1.05
CA LYS A 183 7.81 -12.29 2.13
C LYS A 183 7.22 -13.65 1.72
N LEU A 184 7.86 -14.78 2.06
CA LEU A 184 7.43 -16.11 1.62
C LEU A 184 5.99 -16.46 2.02
N TRP A 185 5.53 -15.99 3.17
CA TRP A 185 4.15 -16.21 3.60
C TRP A 185 3.12 -15.52 2.70
N GLN A 186 3.47 -14.41 2.05
CA GLN A 186 2.57 -13.72 1.12
C GLN A 186 2.36 -14.56 -0.15
N TRP A 187 3.40 -15.24 -0.62
CA TRP A 187 3.28 -16.23 -1.70
C TRP A 187 2.36 -17.39 -1.30
N ILE A 188 2.51 -17.91 -0.09
CA ILE A 188 1.64 -18.97 0.43
C ILE A 188 0.19 -18.46 0.56
N GLY A 189 -0.01 -17.26 1.09
CA GLY A 189 -1.31 -16.61 1.18
C GLY A 189 -1.97 -16.45 -0.19
N LEU A 190 -1.21 -16.02 -1.20
CA LEU A 190 -1.69 -15.89 -2.58
C LEU A 190 -2.13 -17.25 -3.14
N LEU A 191 -1.33 -18.30 -2.97
CA LEU A 191 -1.67 -19.65 -3.40
C LEU A 191 -2.92 -20.19 -2.70
N ILE A 192 -3.08 -19.94 -1.40
CA ILE A 192 -4.27 -20.32 -0.63
C ILE A 192 -5.50 -19.60 -1.17
N VAL A 193 -5.44 -18.29 -1.42
CA VAL A 193 -6.56 -17.52 -1.97
C VAL A 193 -6.95 -18.03 -3.36
N ILE A 194 -5.97 -18.31 -4.23
CA ILE A 194 -6.23 -18.92 -5.54
C ILE A 194 -6.90 -20.29 -5.38
N GLY A 195 -6.39 -21.13 -4.49
CA GLY A 195 -6.95 -22.44 -4.20
C GLY A 195 -8.40 -22.37 -3.70
N LEU A 196 -8.68 -21.49 -2.72
CA LEU A 196 -10.03 -21.27 -2.19
C LEU A 196 -10.99 -20.71 -3.25
N SER A 197 -10.51 -19.83 -4.13
CA SER A 197 -11.30 -19.31 -5.24
C SER A 197 -11.71 -20.44 -6.21
N ILE A 198 -10.77 -21.32 -6.56
CA ILE A 198 -11.09 -22.49 -7.40
C ILE A 198 -12.05 -23.44 -6.68
N LEU A 199 -11.78 -23.80 -5.43
CA LEU A 199 -12.60 -24.68 -4.60
C LEU A 199 -14.03 -24.17 -4.44
N SER A 200 -14.21 -22.90 -4.11
CA SER A 200 -15.53 -22.28 -4.00
C SER A 200 -16.28 -22.32 -5.32
N SER A 201 -15.61 -22.04 -6.45
CA SER A 201 -16.21 -22.15 -7.78
C SER A 201 -16.64 -23.59 -8.12
N LEU A 202 -15.86 -24.60 -7.71
CA LEU A 202 -16.20 -26.02 -7.90
C LEU A 202 -17.38 -26.46 -7.01
N ILE A 203 -17.40 -26.04 -5.76
CA ILE A 203 -18.49 -26.34 -4.81
C ILE A 203 -19.79 -25.70 -5.30
N LEU A 204 -19.75 -24.43 -5.71
CA LEU A 204 -20.91 -23.72 -6.25
C LEU A 204 -21.44 -24.38 -7.53
N ALA A 205 -20.56 -24.71 -8.48
CA ALA A 205 -20.94 -25.40 -9.70
C ALA A 205 -21.56 -26.78 -9.41
N SER A 206 -20.95 -27.54 -8.51
CA SER A 206 -21.44 -28.86 -8.10
C SER A 206 -22.78 -28.78 -7.36
N GLY A 207 -22.93 -27.80 -6.45
CA GLY A 207 -24.16 -27.55 -5.72
C GLY A 207 -25.31 -27.13 -6.65
N LEU A 208 -25.04 -26.28 -7.64
CA LEU A 208 -26.03 -25.87 -8.63
C LEU A 208 -26.47 -27.05 -9.51
N LEU A 209 -25.53 -27.90 -9.94
CA LEU A 209 -25.83 -29.11 -10.70
C LEU A 209 -26.62 -30.13 -9.86
N LEU A 210 -26.28 -30.31 -8.58
CA LEU A 210 -27.04 -31.18 -7.66
C LEU A 210 -28.45 -30.66 -7.43
N MET A 211 -28.60 -29.37 -7.14
CA MET A 211 -29.89 -28.71 -6.93
C MET A 211 -30.77 -28.85 -8.17
N MET A 212 -30.19 -28.67 -9.36
CA MET A 212 -30.92 -28.78 -10.61
C MET A 212 -31.27 -30.23 -10.97
N ARG A 213 -30.42 -31.23 -10.66
CA ARG A 213 -30.77 -32.66 -10.77
C ARG A 213 -31.86 -33.06 -9.77
N TRP A 214 -31.79 -32.55 -8.55
CA TRP A 214 -32.82 -32.76 -7.53
C TRP A 214 -34.16 -32.16 -7.96
N ILE A 215 -34.18 -30.95 -8.52
CA ILE A 215 -35.37 -30.31 -9.07
C ILE A 215 -35.88 -31.02 -10.33
N SER A 216 -35.00 -31.38 -11.28
CA SER A 216 -35.39 -32.10 -12.51
C SER A 216 -35.97 -33.48 -12.21
N SER A 217 -35.38 -34.23 -11.27
CA SER A 217 -35.93 -35.52 -10.83
C SER A 217 -37.28 -35.39 -10.11
N ARG A 218 -37.54 -34.26 -9.42
CA ARG A 218 -38.84 -33.97 -8.78
C ARG A 218 -39.91 -33.52 -9.79
N LEU A 219 -39.51 -32.83 -10.86
CA LEU A 219 -40.42 -32.22 -11.85
C LEU A 219 -40.60 -33.02 -13.15
N LYS A 220 -39.86 -34.12 -13.37
CA LYS A 220 -39.92 -34.95 -14.60
C LYS A 220 -39.80 -34.13 -15.90
N VAL A 221 -39.03 -33.05 -15.88
CA VAL A 221 -38.73 -32.25 -17.07
C VAL A 221 -37.34 -32.65 -17.57
N VAL A 222 -37.28 -33.17 -18.80
CA VAL A 222 -36.02 -33.47 -19.50
C VAL A 222 -35.45 -32.13 -19.98
N VAL A 223 -34.51 -31.57 -19.23
CA VAL A 223 -33.77 -30.38 -19.64
C VAL A 223 -32.49 -30.85 -20.37
N PRO A 224 -32.29 -30.47 -21.65
CA PRO A 224 -31.08 -30.80 -22.39
C PRO A 224 -29.82 -30.27 -21.68
N SER A 225 -28.79 -31.11 -21.58
CA SER A 225 -27.55 -30.84 -20.83
C SER A 225 -26.71 -29.66 -21.34
N ASP A 226 -26.92 -29.22 -22.59
CA ASP A 226 -26.06 -28.22 -23.27
C ASP A 226 -26.41 -26.76 -22.91
N ILE A 227 -27.67 -26.49 -22.57
CA ILE A 227 -28.13 -25.17 -22.09
C ILE A 227 -27.65 -24.95 -20.64
N LEU A 228 -27.55 -26.06 -19.90
CA LEU A 228 -27.15 -26.14 -18.50
C LEU A 228 -25.67 -25.77 -18.31
N THR A 229 -24.77 -26.33 -19.11
CA THR A 229 -23.33 -26.04 -19.05
C THR A 229 -23.00 -24.61 -19.50
N SER A 230 -23.79 -24.06 -20.44
CA SER A 230 -23.62 -22.70 -20.95
C SER A 230 -23.96 -21.60 -19.93
N PHE A 231 -24.89 -21.86 -19.00
CA PHE A 231 -25.26 -20.90 -17.95
C PHE A 231 -24.37 -21.00 -16.70
N VAL A 232 -23.91 -22.21 -16.36
CA VAL A 232 -23.07 -22.44 -15.17
C VAL A 232 -21.68 -21.81 -15.32
N THR A 233 -21.14 -21.76 -16.53
CA THR A 233 -19.80 -21.24 -16.82
C THR A 233 -19.64 -19.72 -16.51
N PRO A 234 -20.48 -18.82 -17.04
CA PRO A 234 -20.40 -17.38 -16.70
C PRO A 234 -20.78 -17.09 -15.25
N LEU A 235 -21.72 -17.84 -14.67
CA LEU A 235 -22.10 -17.68 -13.26
C LEU A 235 -20.95 -18.06 -12.31
N ARG A 236 -20.13 -19.05 -12.69
CA ARG A 236 -18.93 -19.46 -11.94
C ARG A 236 -17.88 -18.35 -11.87
N LEU A 237 -17.69 -17.61 -12.96
CA LEU A 237 -16.80 -16.45 -12.98
C LEU A 237 -17.35 -15.31 -12.12
N PHE A 238 -18.64 -15.03 -12.22
CA PHE A 238 -19.28 -13.96 -11.44
C PHE A 238 -19.20 -14.22 -9.93
N ALA A 239 -19.48 -15.46 -9.51
CA ALA A 239 -19.36 -15.84 -8.11
C ALA A 239 -17.90 -15.80 -7.61
N GLY A 240 -16.93 -16.22 -8.44
CA GLY A 240 -15.51 -16.11 -8.10
C GLY A 240 -15.05 -14.67 -7.91
N ILE A 241 -15.53 -13.74 -8.75
CA ILE A 241 -15.25 -12.30 -8.62
C ILE A 241 -15.85 -11.72 -7.34
N LEU A 242 -17.08 -12.08 -6.98
CA LEU A 242 -17.73 -11.59 -5.76
C LEU A 242 -17.04 -12.09 -4.48
N VAL A 243 -16.60 -13.35 -4.46
CA VAL A 243 -15.85 -13.89 -3.32
C VAL A 243 -14.48 -13.22 -3.24
N PHE A 244 -13.81 -13.00 -4.37
CA PHE A 244 -12.53 -12.29 -4.40
C PHE A 244 -12.67 -10.84 -3.91
N SER A 245 -13.69 -10.10 -4.37
CA SER A 245 -13.93 -8.72 -3.93
C SER A 245 -14.22 -8.65 -2.43
N TYR A 246 -15.02 -9.58 -1.92
CA TYR A 246 -15.34 -9.65 -0.48
C TYR A 246 -14.11 -9.96 0.39
N LEU A 247 -13.21 -10.84 -0.08
CA LEU A 247 -11.95 -11.13 0.60
C LEU A 247 -10.99 -9.93 0.61
N CYS A 248 -10.94 -9.16 -0.49
CA CYS A 248 -10.16 -7.92 -0.55
C CYS A 248 -10.69 -6.87 0.44
N GLU A 249 -12.00 -6.71 0.54
CA GLU A 249 -12.63 -5.75 1.45
C GLU A 249 -12.40 -6.11 2.94
N LEU A 250 -12.47 -7.40 3.27
CA LEU A 250 -12.11 -7.91 4.61
C LEU A 250 -10.64 -7.66 4.95
N TYR A 251 -9.74 -7.80 3.98
CA TYR A 251 -8.33 -7.50 4.15
C TYR A 251 -8.10 -6.01 4.38
N GLU A 252 -8.75 -5.14 3.62
CA GLU A 252 -8.64 -3.69 3.74
C GLU A 252 -9.19 -3.18 5.08
N THR A 253 -10.29 -3.76 5.58
CA THR A 253 -10.89 -3.43 6.89
C THR A 253 -9.98 -3.82 8.06
N SER A 254 -9.08 -4.79 7.87
CA SER A 254 -8.14 -5.25 8.89
C SER A 254 -6.87 -4.39 9.01
N GLN A 255 -6.65 -3.45 8.08
CA GLN A 255 -5.57 -2.46 8.17
C GLN A 255 -6.08 -1.22 8.94
N PRO A 256 -5.36 -0.73 9.97
CA PRO A 256 -5.77 0.50 10.63
C PRO A 256 -5.69 1.69 9.66
N LEU A 257 -6.84 2.34 9.45
CA LEU A 257 -7.11 3.64 8.82
C LEU A 257 -6.00 4.19 7.90
N LYS A 258 -6.29 4.12 6.58
CA LYS A 258 -5.62 4.89 5.52
C LYS A 258 -5.64 6.38 5.88
N VAL A 259 -4.46 6.93 6.22
CA VAL A 259 -4.25 8.37 6.37
C VAL A 259 -4.62 9.05 5.02
N PRO A 260 -5.23 10.25 5.02
CA PRO A 260 -5.74 10.86 3.80
C PRO A 260 -4.61 11.05 2.77
N GLN A 261 -4.90 10.71 1.52
CA GLN A 261 -4.06 11.05 0.37
C GLN A 261 -3.87 12.58 0.32
N PRO A 262 -2.65 13.12 0.19
CA PRO A 262 -2.50 14.45 -0.38
C PRO A 262 -2.91 14.39 -1.86
N PHE A 263 -3.54 15.48 -2.30
CA PHE A 263 -4.35 15.68 -3.49
C PHE A 263 -3.85 15.05 -4.82
N PRO A 264 -4.77 14.82 -5.78
CA PRO A 264 -4.43 14.40 -7.13
C PRO A 264 -3.52 15.43 -7.81
N SER A 265 -2.42 14.93 -8.39
CA SER A 265 -1.61 15.64 -9.36
C SER A 265 -2.44 15.96 -10.60
N THR A 266 -2.68 17.25 -10.83
CA THR A 266 -2.95 17.80 -12.17
C THR A 266 -1.73 17.66 -13.06
#